data_AF-A0A5C7YC89-F1
#
_entry.id   AF-A0A5C7YC89-F1
#
_cell.length_a   1.000
_cell.length_b   1.000
_cell.length_c   1.000
_cell.angle_alpha   90.00
_cell.angle_beta   90.00
_cell.angle_gamma   90.00
#
_symmetry.space_group_name_H-M   'P 1'
#
loop_
_entity.id
_entity.type
_entity.pdbx_description
1 polymer ?
#
loop_
_entity_poly.entity_id
_entity_poly.type
_entity_poly.pdbx_seq_one_letter_code
_entity_poly.pdbx_strand_id
1 'polypeptide(L)'
;MTSCPPLSTSEAVEADPAKREEQAKSLCLRLLTARARTRAELAGQLAKRGYPDEVSDRVLGRLATAGLIDDADFAEQWVRSRREHAGKGRKALAAELRTKGVDEDVIAGALEGIDADAERDRAEQLVQAKLRRETLGDDDVKITRRLVAMLARRGYSPSMSYEVVSAELAVERERRRV
;
A
#
# COMPACT_ATOMS: atom_id res chain seq x y z
N MET A 1 16.33 -62.53 -20.18
CA MET A 1 17.14 -61.31 -20.01
C MET A 1 16.20 -60.12 -20.03
N THR A 2 15.53 -59.87 -18.91
CA THR A 2 14.53 -58.79 -18.80
C THR A 2 15.24 -57.60 -18.13
N SER A 3 15.59 -56.62 -18.95
CA SER A 3 16.22 -55.36 -18.52
C SER A 3 15.20 -54.54 -17.75
N CYS A 4 15.40 -54.36 -16.44
CA CYS A 4 14.72 -53.33 -15.66
C CYS A 4 15.26 -51.97 -16.10
N PRO A 5 14.45 -51.06 -16.65
CA PRO A 5 14.87 -49.68 -16.76
C PRO A 5 14.99 -49.09 -15.34
N PRO A 6 16.01 -48.27 -15.04
CA PRO A 6 16.09 -47.61 -13.75
C PRO A 6 14.96 -46.58 -13.63
N LEU A 7 14.30 -46.56 -12.48
CA LEU A 7 13.35 -45.51 -12.11
C LEU A 7 14.07 -44.16 -12.11
N SER A 8 13.59 -43.24 -12.95
CA SER A 8 14.06 -41.87 -13.04
C SER A 8 13.84 -41.17 -11.70
N THR A 9 14.92 -40.84 -11.00
CA THR A 9 14.92 -40.11 -9.72
C THR A 9 14.38 -38.68 -9.83
N SER A 10 13.94 -38.24 -11.00
CA SER A 10 13.35 -36.92 -11.22
C SER A 10 11.86 -36.85 -10.83
N GLU A 11 11.16 -37.97 -10.65
CA GLU A 11 9.73 -37.99 -10.27
C GLU A 11 9.51 -38.08 -8.75
N ALA A 12 10.50 -38.55 -7.98
CA ALA A 12 10.36 -38.78 -6.54
C ALA A 12 10.37 -37.49 -5.69
N VAL A 13 10.68 -36.33 -6.28
CA VAL A 13 10.67 -35.03 -5.57
C VAL A 13 9.25 -34.42 -5.54
N GLU A 14 8.27 -35.00 -6.24
CA GLU A 14 6.91 -34.48 -6.32
C GLU A 14 5.94 -34.93 -5.20
N ALA A 15 6.28 -35.88 -4.32
CA ALA A 15 5.25 -36.62 -3.57
C ALA A 15 5.29 -36.60 -2.03
N ASP A 16 6.01 -35.67 -1.38
CA ASP A 16 5.83 -35.44 0.08
C ASP A 16 5.20 -34.06 0.35
N PRO A 17 3.88 -34.01 0.58
CA PRO A 17 3.15 -32.78 0.92
C PRO A 17 3.77 -32.04 2.12
N ALA A 18 4.29 -32.75 3.12
CA ALA A 18 4.88 -32.13 4.31
C ALA A 18 6.19 -31.40 3.97
N LYS A 19 7.02 -32.00 3.11
CA LYS A 19 8.26 -31.35 2.63
C LYS A 19 7.98 -30.11 1.81
N ARG A 20 6.95 -30.13 0.94
CA ARG A 20 6.53 -28.97 0.16
C ARG A 20 6.01 -27.83 1.05
N GLU A 21 5.23 -28.13 2.09
CA GLU A 21 4.80 -27.14 3.08
C GLU A 21 5.97 -26.47 3.80
N GLU A 22 6.97 -27.25 4.23
CA GLU A 22 8.13 -26.70 4.94
C GLU A 22 8.97 -25.79 4.03
N GLN A 23 9.11 -26.16 2.74
CA GLN A 23 9.79 -25.31 1.75
C GLN A 23 9.03 -24.00 1.50
N ALA A 24 7.71 -24.05 1.36
CA ALA A 24 6.85 -22.88 1.23
C ALA A 24 6.97 -21.97 2.46
N LYS A 25 6.91 -22.55 3.67
CA LYS A 25 7.08 -21.84 4.93
C LYS A 25 8.44 -21.16 5.03
N SER A 26 9.54 -21.88 4.75
CA SER A 26 10.90 -21.33 4.76
C SER A 26 11.04 -20.13 3.82
N LEU A 27 10.42 -20.21 2.63
CA LEU A 27 10.38 -19.10 1.69
C LEU A 27 9.62 -17.89 2.24
N CYS A 28 8.40 -18.10 2.77
CA CYS A 28 7.60 -17.03 3.37
C CYS A 28 8.34 -16.33 4.51
N LEU A 29 8.95 -17.10 5.42
CA LEU A 29 9.73 -16.56 6.53
C LEU A 29 10.89 -15.69 6.03
N ARG A 30 11.65 -16.16 5.03
CA ARG A 30 12.73 -15.37 4.43
C ARG A 30 12.23 -14.06 3.82
N LEU A 31 11.07 -14.09 3.16
CA LEU A 31 10.45 -12.92 2.57
C LEU A 31 9.97 -11.91 3.63
N LEU A 32 9.46 -12.40 4.76
CA LEU A 32 8.98 -11.62 5.90
C LEU A 32 10.15 -11.00 6.70
N THR A 33 11.28 -11.70 6.84
CA THR A 33 12.50 -11.15 7.45
C THR A 33 13.01 -9.92 6.71
N ALA A 34 12.86 -9.87 5.38
CA ALA A 34 13.33 -8.74 4.58
C ALA A 34 12.43 -7.50 4.73
N ARG A 35 11.11 -7.70 4.82
CA ARG A 35 10.11 -6.65 5.10
C ARG A 35 8.75 -7.26 5.40
N ALA A 36 7.88 -6.49 6.06
CA ALA A 36 6.46 -6.80 6.16
C ALA A 36 5.82 -6.99 4.76
N ARG A 37 4.91 -7.96 4.66
CA ARG A 37 4.22 -8.35 3.42
C ARG A 37 2.80 -8.78 3.76
N THR A 38 1.88 -8.45 2.87
CA THR A 38 0.49 -8.93 2.96
C THR A 38 0.39 -10.42 2.64
N ARG A 39 -0.70 -11.07 3.07
CA ARG A 39 -1.03 -12.44 2.66
C ARG A 39 -1.05 -12.61 1.14
N ALA A 40 -1.66 -11.68 0.41
CA ALA A 40 -1.77 -11.72 -1.05
C ALA A 40 -0.40 -11.63 -1.75
N GLU A 41 0.48 -10.73 -1.32
CA GLU A 41 1.87 -10.68 -1.81
C GLU A 41 2.59 -12.03 -1.62
N LEU A 42 2.41 -12.71 -0.49
CA LEU A 42 3.05 -14.00 -0.21
C LEU A 42 2.43 -15.13 -1.05
N ALA A 43 1.11 -15.20 -1.16
CA ALA A 43 0.41 -16.13 -2.04
C ALA A 43 0.89 -16.00 -3.49
N GLY A 44 1.01 -14.77 -3.99
CA GLY A 44 1.55 -14.52 -5.33
C GLY A 44 3.02 -14.97 -5.50
N GLN A 45 3.84 -14.93 -4.45
CA GLN A 45 5.22 -15.43 -4.50
C GLN A 45 5.31 -16.97 -4.45
N LEU A 46 4.35 -17.62 -3.80
CA LEU A 46 4.23 -19.08 -3.78
C LEU A 46 3.72 -19.58 -5.14
N ALA A 47 2.66 -18.98 -5.68
CA ALA A 47 2.12 -19.32 -7.00
C ALA A 47 3.18 -19.20 -8.11
N LYS A 48 3.97 -18.11 -8.11
CA LYS A 48 5.09 -17.92 -9.04
C LYS A 48 6.17 -19.01 -8.99
N ARG A 49 6.24 -19.77 -7.89
CA ARG A 49 7.15 -20.90 -7.72
C ARG A 49 6.48 -22.26 -7.89
N GLY A 50 5.21 -22.29 -8.30
CA GLY A 50 4.48 -23.52 -8.55
C GLY A 50 4.14 -24.30 -7.29
N TYR A 51 3.85 -23.60 -6.18
CA TYR A 51 3.22 -24.25 -5.02
C TYR A 51 1.71 -24.35 -5.25
N PRO A 52 1.09 -25.51 -4.96
CA PRO A 52 -0.37 -25.65 -4.99
C PRO A 52 -1.08 -24.68 -4.04
N ASP A 53 -2.31 -24.31 -4.37
CA ASP A 53 -3.10 -23.38 -3.57
C ASP A 53 -3.40 -23.94 -2.18
N GLU A 54 -3.68 -25.25 -2.06
CA GLU A 54 -3.98 -25.88 -0.76
C GLU A 54 -2.77 -25.87 0.19
N VAL A 55 -1.56 -26.02 -0.37
CA VAL A 55 -0.29 -25.92 0.38
C VAL A 55 -0.07 -24.47 0.81
N SER A 56 -0.28 -23.52 -0.11
CA SER A 56 -0.13 -22.10 0.16
C SER A 56 -1.09 -21.65 1.26
N ASP A 57 -2.36 -22.03 1.20
CA ASP A 57 -3.37 -21.63 2.18
C ASP A 57 -3.11 -22.20 3.57
N ARG A 58 -2.68 -23.46 3.68
CA ARG A 58 -2.27 -24.03 4.97
C ARG A 58 -1.09 -23.29 5.57
N VAL A 59 -0.05 -23.05 4.78
CA VAL A 59 1.16 -22.37 5.27
C VAL A 59 0.83 -20.93 5.68
N LEU A 60 0.15 -20.17 4.83
CA LEU A 60 -0.22 -18.79 5.11
C LEU A 60 -1.20 -18.69 6.29
N GLY A 61 -2.14 -19.64 6.43
CA GLY A 61 -3.03 -19.73 7.58
C GLY A 61 -2.29 -19.96 8.90
N ARG A 62 -1.31 -20.85 8.92
CA ARG A 62 -0.45 -21.07 10.10
C ARG A 62 0.39 -19.85 10.43
N LEU A 63 0.95 -19.17 9.43
CA LEU A 63 1.73 -17.95 9.64
C LEU A 63 0.86 -16.79 10.17
N ALA A 64 -0.37 -16.65 9.67
CA ALA A 64 -1.33 -15.68 10.20
C ALA A 64 -1.73 -16.01 11.65
N THR A 65 -2.01 -17.28 11.96
CA THR A 65 -2.31 -17.72 13.33
C THR A 65 -1.15 -17.46 14.29
N ALA A 66 0.09 -17.56 13.81
CA ALA A 66 1.28 -17.24 14.58
C ALA A 66 1.57 -15.72 14.69
N GLY A 67 0.74 -14.86 14.12
CA GLY A 67 0.93 -13.40 14.11
C GLY A 67 2.06 -12.91 13.21
N LEU A 68 2.56 -13.76 12.30
CA LEU A 68 3.63 -13.39 11.37
C LEU A 68 3.11 -12.73 10.08
N ILE A 69 1.82 -12.94 9.78
CA ILE A 69 1.10 -12.25 8.73
C ILE A 69 -0.08 -11.55 9.39
N ASP A 70 -0.09 -10.24 9.30
CA ASP A 70 -1.17 -9.40 9.78
C ASP A 70 -1.41 -8.30 8.74
N ASP A 71 -2.47 -8.47 7.95
CA ASP A 71 -2.82 -7.53 6.90
C ASP A 71 -3.41 -6.22 7.48
N ALA A 72 -3.98 -6.27 8.70
CA ALA A 72 -4.51 -5.10 9.38
C ALA A 72 -3.41 -4.21 9.92
N ASP A 73 -2.46 -4.78 10.67
CA ASP A 73 -1.25 -4.07 11.11
C ASP A 73 -0.45 -3.53 9.91
N PHE A 74 -0.31 -4.34 8.83
CA PHE A 74 0.31 -3.86 7.60
C PHE A 74 -0.42 -2.63 7.03
N ALA A 75 -1.75 -2.67 6.96
CA ALA A 75 -2.55 -1.57 6.39
C ALA A 75 -2.43 -0.30 7.23
N GLU A 76 -2.50 -0.39 8.55
CA GLU A 76 -2.33 0.74 9.47
C GLU A 76 -0.95 1.39 9.33
N GLN A 77 0.11 0.58 9.34
CA GLN A 77 1.47 1.07 9.16
C GLN A 77 1.67 1.72 7.78
N TRP A 78 1.08 1.14 6.74
CA TRP A 78 1.12 1.68 5.39
C TRP A 78 0.43 3.05 5.32
N VAL A 79 -0.77 3.16 5.87
CA VAL A 79 -1.55 4.41 5.93
C VAL A 79 -0.76 5.49 6.66
N ARG A 80 -0.28 5.20 7.87
CA ARG A 80 0.52 6.14 8.67
C ARG A 80 1.73 6.65 7.90
N SER A 81 2.54 5.73 7.37
CA SER A 81 3.76 6.06 6.61
C SER A 81 3.45 6.94 5.41
N ARG A 82 2.43 6.60 4.62
CA ARG A 82 2.07 7.32 3.38
C ARG A 82 1.45 8.69 3.65
N ARG A 83 0.71 8.86 4.74
CA ARG A 83 0.19 10.17 5.15
C ARG A 83 1.31 11.11 5.58
N GLU A 84 2.24 10.61 6.37
CA GLU A 84 3.36 11.37 6.91
C GLU A 84 4.34 11.78 5.79
N HIS A 85 4.81 10.82 5.00
CA HIS A 85 5.94 11.03 4.08
C HIS A 85 5.51 11.44 2.67
N ALA A 86 4.32 11.01 2.20
CA ALA A 86 3.85 11.27 0.84
C ALA A 86 2.62 12.19 0.77
N GLY A 87 1.97 12.47 1.90
CA GLY A 87 0.78 13.30 1.99
C GLY A 87 -0.43 12.70 1.28
N LYS A 88 -0.53 11.36 1.20
CA LYS A 88 -1.60 10.67 0.48
C LYS A 88 -2.95 10.84 1.18
N GLY A 89 -3.99 11.15 0.40
CA GLY A 89 -5.39 11.17 0.83
C GLY A 89 -6.00 9.77 0.82
N ARG A 90 -7.18 9.64 1.43
CA ARG A 90 -7.91 8.40 1.68
C ARG A 90 -8.09 7.56 0.41
N LYS A 91 -8.50 8.19 -0.70
CA LYS A 91 -8.73 7.49 -1.97
C LYS A 91 -7.45 6.84 -2.54
N ALA A 92 -6.32 7.55 -2.47
CA ALA A 92 -5.06 7.01 -2.97
C ALA A 92 -4.53 5.89 -2.06
N LEU A 93 -4.68 6.04 -0.74
CA LEU A 93 -4.31 5.00 0.23
C LEU A 93 -5.09 3.71 -0.01
N ALA A 94 -6.42 3.81 -0.16
CA ALA A 94 -7.27 2.66 -0.47
C ALA A 94 -6.82 1.97 -1.77
N ALA A 95 -6.54 2.72 -2.83
CA ALA A 95 -6.07 2.16 -4.10
C ALA A 95 -4.71 1.46 -3.97
N GLU A 96 -3.77 2.04 -3.21
CA GLU A 96 -2.47 1.42 -2.92
C GLU A 96 -2.63 0.11 -2.15
N LEU A 97 -3.48 0.07 -1.12
CA LEU A 97 -3.76 -1.14 -0.33
C LEU A 97 -4.45 -2.24 -1.15
N ARG A 98 -5.43 -1.90 -2.01
CA ARG A 98 -6.01 -2.86 -2.96
C ARG A 98 -4.98 -3.45 -3.91
N THR A 99 -4.04 -2.62 -4.37
CA THR A 99 -2.93 -3.08 -5.22
C THR A 99 -1.99 -4.02 -4.46
N LYS A 100 -1.93 -3.90 -3.13
CA LYS A 100 -1.23 -4.84 -2.24
C LYS A 100 -2.03 -6.11 -1.93
N GLY A 101 -3.29 -6.17 -2.36
CA GLY A 101 -4.17 -7.31 -2.12
C GLY A 101 -4.66 -7.39 -0.68
N VAL A 102 -4.73 -6.26 0.01
CA VAL A 102 -5.40 -6.16 1.31
C VAL A 102 -6.92 -6.19 1.08
N ASP A 103 -7.63 -6.92 1.93
CA ASP A 103 -9.09 -7.06 1.87
C ASP A 103 -9.81 -5.72 2.12
N GLU A 104 -11.00 -5.53 1.53
CA GLU A 104 -11.73 -4.26 1.62
C GLU A 104 -12.17 -3.94 3.05
N ASP A 105 -12.49 -4.94 3.89
CA ASP A 105 -12.87 -4.71 5.29
C ASP A 105 -11.66 -4.20 6.10
N VAL A 106 -10.48 -4.76 5.84
CA VAL A 106 -9.22 -4.32 6.45
C VAL A 106 -8.84 -2.92 5.98
N ILE A 107 -9.05 -2.62 4.69
CA ILE A 107 -8.86 -1.27 4.15
C ILE A 107 -9.82 -0.28 4.81
N ALA A 108 -11.08 -0.65 4.99
CA ALA A 108 -12.09 0.20 5.62
C ALA A 108 -11.67 0.54 7.06
N GLY A 109 -11.27 -0.47 7.85
CA GLY A 109 -10.78 -0.28 9.22
C GLY A 109 -9.53 0.59 9.30
N ALA A 110 -8.50 0.32 8.47
CA ALA A 110 -7.26 1.10 8.47
C ALA A 110 -7.46 2.57 8.05
N LEU A 111 -8.57 2.88 7.36
CA LEU A 111 -8.92 4.24 6.95
C LEU A 111 -9.97 4.89 7.86
N GLU A 112 -10.58 4.19 8.81
CA GLU A 112 -11.73 4.69 9.59
C GLU A 112 -11.44 6.03 10.28
N GLY A 113 -10.25 6.19 10.88
CA GLY A 113 -9.81 7.44 11.53
C GLY A 113 -9.47 8.61 10.59
N ILE A 114 -9.74 8.48 9.29
CA ILE A 114 -9.55 9.53 8.29
C ILE A 114 -10.92 10.03 7.84
N ASP A 115 -11.43 11.02 8.56
CA ASP A 115 -12.64 11.74 8.19
C ASP A 115 -12.35 12.91 7.23
N ALA A 116 -13.41 13.63 6.84
CA ALA A 116 -13.32 14.72 5.88
C ALA A 116 -12.50 15.91 6.41
N ASP A 117 -12.58 16.19 7.71
CA ASP A 117 -11.86 17.29 8.35
C ASP A 117 -10.36 16.98 8.41
N ALA A 118 -9.99 15.77 8.82
CA ALA A 118 -8.60 15.31 8.80
C ALA A 118 -8.00 15.21 7.39
N GLU A 119 -8.82 14.97 6.35
CA GLU A 119 -8.38 15.10 4.96
C GLU A 119 -8.15 16.57 4.58
N ARG A 120 -9.07 17.46 4.94
CA ARG A 120 -9.01 18.89 4.63
C ARG A 120 -7.80 19.55 5.28
N ASP A 121 -7.59 19.34 6.58
CA ASP A 121 -6.46 19.87 7.34
C ASP A 121 -5.12 19.43 6.73
N ARG A 122 -5.03 18.15 6.32
CA ARG A 122 -3.82 17.64 5.70
C ARG A 122 -3.59 18.27 4.32
N ALA A 123 -4.64 18.50 3.53
CA ALA A 123 -4.53 19.18 2.25
C ALA A 123 -4.04 20.63 2.43
N GLU A 124 -4.57 21.36 3.42
CA GLU A 124 -4.15 22.73 3.76
C GLU A 124 -2.66 22.77 4.11
N GLN A 125 -2.20 21.90 5.02
CA GLN A 125 -0.78 21.81 5.38
C GLN A 125 0.13 21.58 4.17
N LEU A 126 -0.28 20.70 3.24
CA LEU A 126 0.48 20.41 2.02
C LEU A 126 0.56 21.63 1.09
N VAL A 127 -0.55 22.36 0.96
CA VAL A 127 -0.64 23.56 0.13
C VAL A 127 0.17 24.70 0.75
N GLN A 128 -0.01 24.98 2.04
CA GLN A 128 0.76 25.98 2.80
C GLN A 128 2.27 25.72 2.68
N ALA A 129 2.71 24.48 2.92
CA ALA A 129 4.12 24.11 2.81
C ALA A 129 4.68 24.35 1.40
N LYS A 130 3.85 24.17 0.37
CA LYS A 130 4.24 24.40 -1.02
C LYS A 130 4.27 25.89 -1.38
N LEU A 131 3.26 26.65 -0.97
CA LEU A 131 3.15 28.10 -1.19
C LEU A 131 4.30 28.86 -0.55
N ARG A 132 4.71 28.49 0.67
CA ARG A 132 5.88 29.07 1.36
C ARG A 132 7.19 28.97 0.57
N ARG A 133 7.29 27.97 -0.32
CA ARG A 133 8.47 27.74 -1.17
C ARG A 133 8.28 28.27 -2.59
N GLU A 134 7.12 28.85 -2.89
CA GLU A 134 6.77 29.31 -4.22
C GLU A 134 7.02 30.82 -4.35
N THR A 135 7.57 31.21 -5.50
CA THR A 135 7.54 32.60 -5.95
C THR A 135 6.16 32.90 -6.50
N LEU A 136 5.38 33.70 -5.77
CA LEU A 136 4.09 34.16 -6.24
C LEU A 136 4.33 35.29 -7.25
N GLY A 137 4.06 35.01 -8.52
CA GLY A 137 3.89 36.03 -9.55
C GLY A 137 2.41 36.38 -9.73
N ASP A 138 2.10 37.08 -10.81
CA ASP A 138 0.72 37.55 -11.05
C ASP A 138 -0.24 36.46 -11.57
N ASP A 139 0.27 35.27 -11.91
CA ASP A 139 -0.50 34.18 -12.50
C ASP A 139 -1.00 33.15 -11.47
N ASP A 140 -2.02 33.55 -10.70
CA ASP A 140 -2.69 32.68 -9.73
C ASP A 140 -3.36 31.46 -10.38
N VAL A 141 -3.78 31.58 -11.63
CA VAL A 141 -4.45 30.49 -12.36
C VAL A 141 -3.48 29.33 -12.56
N LYS A 142 -2.24 29.63 -12.98
CA LYS A 142 -1.19 28.62 -13.16
C LYS A 142 -0.78 27.97 -11.84
N ILE A 143 -0.64 28.76 -10.78
CA ILE A 143 -0.31 28.24 -9.44
C ILE A 143 -1.43 27.32 -8.95
N THR A 144 -2.68 27.78 -9.03
CA THR A 144 -3.88 27.03 -8.63
C THR A 144 -3.95 25.70 -9.36
N ARG A 145 -3.88 25.69 -10.69
CA ARG A 145 -3.91 24.46 -11.51
C ARG A 145 -2.85 23.46 -11.09
N ARG A 146 -1.63 23.92 -10.81
CA ARG A 146 -0.52 23.04 -10.42
C ARG A 146 -0.72 22.44 -9.03
N LEU A 147 -1.21 23.21 -8.06
CA LEU A 147 -1.45 22.75 -6.69
C LEU A 147 -2.67 21.81 -6.62
N VAL A 148 -3.75 22.12 -7.35
CA VAL A 148 -4.90 21.22 -7.49
C VAL A 148 -4.46 19.90 -8.12
N ALA A 149 -3.67 19.93 -9.20
CA ALA A 149 -3.15 18.71 -9.83
C ALA A 149 -2.23 17.92 -8.89
N MET A 150 -1.48 18.59 -8.01
CA MET A 150 -0.66 17.95 -6.99
C MET A 150 -1.52 17.21 -5.96
N LEU A 151 -2.59 17.82 -5.46
CA LEU A 151 -3.53 17.18 -4.52
C LEU A 151 -4.30 16.03 -5.20
N ALA A 152 -4.73 16.20 -6.44
CA ALA A 152 -5.39 15.13 -7.20
C ALA A 152 -4.52 13.87 -7.34
N ARG A 153 -3.21 14.02 -7.65
CA ARG A 153 -2.26 12.88 -7.69
C ARG A 153 -2.03 12.23 -6.32
N ARG A 154 -2.34 12.94 -5.24
CA ARG A 154 -2.31 12.42 -3.87
C ARG A 154 -3.64 11.81 -3.43
N GLY A 155 -4.69 11.91 -4.23
CA GLY A 155 -5.98 11.26 -3.98
C GLY A 155 -7.03 12.13 -3.30
N TYR A 156 -6.82 13.45 -3.18
CA TYR A 156 -7.84 14.36 -2.68
C TYR A 156 -8.91 14.62 -3.75
N SER A 157 -10.14 14.90 -3.32
CA SER A 157 -11.24 15.17 -4.26
C SER A 157 -11.00 16.48 -5.03
N PRO A 158 -11.48 16.60 -6.28
CA PRO A 158 -11.31 17.82 -7.07
C PRO A 158 -11.90 19.07 -6.41
N SER A 159 -13.08 18.96 -5.80
CA SER A 159 -13.76 20.07 -5.11
C SER A 159 -12.94 20.58 -3.93
N MET A 160 -12.60 19.70 -2.98
CA MET A 160 -11.78 20.04 -1.82
C MET A 160 -10.42 20.61 -2.24
N SER A 161 -9.80 20.01 -3.26
CA SER A 161 -8.50 20.47 -3.76
C SER A 161 -8.57 21.91 -4.26
N TYR A 162 -9.63 22.28 -4.98
CA TYR A 162 -9.82 23.63 -5.48
C TYR A 162 -10.10 24.61 -4.32
N GLU A 163 -11.04 24.28 -3.44
CA GLU A 163 -11.42 25.10 -2.29
C GLU A 163 -10.23 25.42 -1.38
N VAL A 164 -9.46 24.40 -0.99
CA VAL A 164 -8.27 24.55 -0.15
C VAL A 164 -7.22 25.42 -0.84
N VAL A 165 -6.94 25.17 -2.13
CA VAL A 165 -5.91 25.94 -2.85
C VAL A 165 -6.31 27.41 -3.00
N SER A 166 -7.57 27.68 -3.35
CA SER A 166 -8.07 29.05 -3.48
C SER A 166 -8.03 29.80 -2.15
N ALA A 167 -8.46 29.17 -1.05
CA ALA A 167 -8.42 29.78 0.28
C ALA A 167 -6.98 30.09 0.73
N GLU A 168 -6.08 29.11 0.65
CA GLU A 168 -4.69 29.26 1.11
C GLU A 168 -3.89 30.25 0.26
N LEU A 169 -4.17 30.34 -1.04
CA LEU A 169 -3.53 31.32 -1.91
C LEU A 169 -3.94 32.76 -1.54
N ALA A 170 -5.21 32.98 -1.19
CA ALA A 170 -5.69 34.28 -0.73
C ALA A 170 -5.02 34.68 0.61
N VAL A 171 -4.94 33.73 1.55
CA VAL A 171 -4.27 33.93 2.85
C VAL A 171 -2.78 34.25 2.67
N GLU A 172 -2.06 33.48 1.84
CA GLU A 172 -0.63 33.71 1.63
C GLU A 172 -0.36 35.03 0.90
N ARG A 173 -1.24 35.49 0.00
CA ARG A 173 -1.12 36.81 -0.62
C ARG A 173 -1.27 37.93 0.40
N GLU A 174 -2.27 37.85 1.27
CA GLU A 174 -2.46 38.84 2.33
C GLU A 174 -1.23 38.89 3.25
N ARG A 175 -0.71 37.72 3.63
CA ARG A 175 0.50 37.61 4.45
C ARG A 175 1.74 38.28 3.82
N ARG A 176 1.87 38.30 2.49
CA ARG A 176 3.02 38.93 1.79
C ARG A 176 2.83 40.41 1.48
N ARG A 177 1.61 40.94 1.64
CA ARG A 177 1.31 42.37 1.51
C ARG A 177 1.69 43.17 2.74
N VAL A 178 1.66 42.52 3.91
CA VAL A 178 2.14 43.04 5.21
C VAL A 178 3.66 42.95 5.28
#